data_AF-M7TFA7-F1
#
_entry.id   AF-M7TFA7-F1
#
_cell.length_a   1.000
_cell.length_b   1.000
_cell.length_c   1.000
_cell.angle_alpha   90.00
_cell.angle_beta   90.00
_cell.angle_gamma   90.00
#
_symmetry.space_group_name_H-M   'P 1'
#
loop_
_entity.id
_entity.type
_entity.pdbx_description
1 polymer ?
#
loop_
_entity_poly.entity_id
_entity_poly.type
_entity_poly.pdbx_seq_one_letter_code
_entity_poly.pdbx_strand_id
1 'polypeptide(L)'
;MFGNFASFAPQPTTADGKPRTIPPPTPLTFPSSTPQSPEYVSSGDVPLVTFLQTIHRPTDIKSSHFERLGVHVVPNVSPQEFLPDPSFLPPDEEWTNISEEDLEDATTASKKLLSNGNKGPGVKAYLDRRRELSIDNTAAFRTVRRIPQVKGTPVARLGNAYEFYKNLEVFSGYWVDTSLPKIATSPFDAAENGAENQSGETKEGEAKIPLHQQTHVRTGTGSQLPHEFRQGLTTSFMKLVAYDFGCNVSFPRVEPRLHIHPPNSQSSFPPSQFSAMGITMIYRAPTDRNSSRAGILEGPLAALSCRSSTSFTTPLDSNLDLAREVITILLTAQQRNREGKTEKPFGEGKWWTTVPRWGGGKGGPIGKEIEPTSSNSSSASSSSGDKSIISDIKSKIGGINPLPSLQSMTPERRPPQKKPRTTRQGGQSQMYENYRKMMPPSSTWDKKVRYMAIGKPGGVQGNLDDVFLVSCLNHHISFLRGRVGEEILEILDGEKVGEGGYGRTVIWRTKWYDLFKKEDRVEAMQIIWGIMAWGMRGEETREEKVDEGGQEKMDMNK
;
A
#
# COMPACT_ATOMS: atom_id res chain seq x y z
N MET A 1 15.12 -12.06 -6.19
CA MET A 1 16.07 -12.67 -5.25
C MET A 1 15.33 -12.90 -3.95
N PHE A 2 14.93 -14.13 -3.65
CA PHE A 2 14.25 -14.47 -2.40
C PHE A 2 15.26 -15.17 -1.49
N GLY A 3 15.83 -14.42 -0.55
CA GLY A 3 16.67 -14.99 0.50
C GLY A 3 15.82 -15.80 1.47
N ASN A 4 16.38 -16.89 2.00
CA ASN A 4 15.78 -17.70 3.05
C ASN A 4 15.59 -16.83 4.32
N PHE A 5 14.37 -16.36 4.58
CA PHE A 5 14.04 -15.48 5.72
C PHE A 5 14.01 -16.19 7.08
N ALA A 6 14.30 -17.49 7.14
CA ALA A 6 14.37 -18.26 8.39
C ALA A 6 15.46 -17.76 9.36
N SER A 7 16.37 -16.89 8.92
CA SER A 7 17.45 -16.35 9.74
C SER A 7 17.05 -15.20 10.69
N PHE A 8 15.82 -14.67 10.60
CA PHE A 8 15.39 -13.51 11.40
C PHE A 8 14.56 -13.87 12.64
N ALA A 9 14.02 -15.08 12.72
CA ALA A 9 13.36 -15.55 13.92
C ALA A 9 14.41 -15.83 15.00
N PRO A 10 14.22 -15.40 16.26
CA PRO A 10 15.13 -15.74 17.34
C PRO A 10 15.23 -17.26 17.45
N GLN A 11 16.44 -17.81 17.29
CA GLN A 11 16.70 -19.24 17.48
C GLN A 11 16.29 -19.63 18.91
N PRO A 12 15.74 -20.84 19.10
CA PRO A 12 15.33 -21.32 20.43
C PRO A 12 16.53 -21.53 21.37
N THR A 13 17.74 -21.62 20.82
CA THR A 13 19.00 -21.73 21.55
C THR A 13 19.89 -20.51 21.31
N THR A 14 20.68 -20.15 22.33
CA THR A 14 21.76 -19.16 22.21
C THR A 14 22.95 -19.76 21.44
N ALA A 15 23.90 -18.93 21.02
CA ALA A 15 25.13 -19.38 20.35
C ALA A 15 25.92 -20.40 21.19
N ASP A 16 25.75 -20.39 22.52
CA ASP A 16 26.37 -21.31 23.47
C ASP A 16 25.58 -22.62 23.66
N GLY A 17 24.52 -22.86 22.87
CA GLY A 17 23.69 -24.05 22.94
C GLY A 17 22.69 -24.08 24.10
N LYS A 18 22.64 -23.04 24.95
CA LYS A 18 21.67 -22.95 26.05
C LYS A 18 20.28 -22.56 25.53
N PRO A 19 19.18 -23.09 26.11
CA PRO A 19 17.84 -22.63 25.78
C PRO A 19 17.72 -21.13 26.06
N ARG A 20 17.18 -20.37 25.12
CA ARG A 20 16.94 -18.95 25.30
C ARG A 20 15.79 -18.75 26.30
N THR A 21 16.00 -17.91 27.31
CA THR A 21 14.91 -17.50 28.20
C THR A 21 13.82 -16.81 27.39
N ILE A 22 12.61 -17.37 27.41
CA ILE A 22 11.47 -16.83 26.68
C ILE A 22 10.99 -15.57 27.42
N PRO A 23 11.01 -14.38 26.78
CA PRO A 23 10.53 -13.15 27.43
C PRO A 23 9.03 -13.25 27.75
N PRO A 24 8.44 -12.48 28.67
CA PRO A 24 7.00 -12.53 28.92
C PRO A 24 6.18 -12.20 27.66
N PRO A 25 4.94 -12.75 27.52
CA PRO A 25 4.06 -12.41 26.39
C PRO A 25 3.80 -10.91 26.31
N THR A 26 3.82 -10.36 25.10
CA THR A 26 3.46 -8.95 24.89
C THR A 26 1.95 -8.77 25.12
N PRO A 27 1.53 -7.87 26.02
CA PRO A 27 0.11 -7.61 26.25
C PRO A 27 -0.57 -7.12 24.98
N LEU A 28 -1.77 -7.65 24.71
CA LEU A 28 -2.61 -7.16 23.61
C LEU A 28 -3.35 -5.90 24.07
N THR A 29 -3.02 -4.78 23.45
CA THR A 29 -3.72 -3.50 23.62
C THR A 29 -4.14 -2.97 22.24
N PHE A 30 -5.25 -2.24 22.21
CA PHE A 30 -5.81 -1.66 20.99
C PHE A 30 -6.10 -0.17 21.22
N PRO A 31 -6.02 0.66 20.17
CA PRO A 31 -6.34 2.08 20.26
C PRO A 31 -7.82 2.28 20.58
N SER A 32 -8.13 3.29 21.40
CA SER A 32 -9.48 3.58 21.89
C SER A 32 -10.06 4.93 21.42
N SER A 33 -9.33 5.67 20.58
CA SER A 33 -9.76 7.00 20.13
C SER A 33 -10.99 6.90 19.22
N THR A 34 -12.09 7.54 19.65
CA THR A 34 -13.41 7.49 19.01
C THR A 34 -14.06 8.89 18.98
N PRO A 35 -13.45 9.89 18.30
CA PRO A 35 -13.97 11.25 18.27
C PRO A 35 -15.40 11.29 17.72
N GLN A 36 -16.21 12.19 18.28
CA GLN A 36 -17.61 12.38 17.94
C GLN A 36 -17.78 13.79 17.38
N SER A 37 -18.01 13.89 16.07
CA SER A 37 -18.26 15.18 15.41
C SER A 37 -19.76 15.37 15.08
N PRO A 38 -20.30 16.60 15.18
CA PRO A 38 -21.64 16.93 14.67
C PRO A 38 -21.73 16.70 13.16
N GLU A 39 -22.95 16.59 12.63
CA GLU A 39 -23.17 16.35 11.19
C GLU A 39 -22.55 17.43 10.30
N TYR A 40 -22.60 18.68 10.76
CA TYR A 40 -22.03 19.83 10.10
C TYR A 40 -20.99 20.52 10.99
N VAL A 41 -19.82 20.79 10.43
CA VAL A 41 -18.72 21.45 11.13
C VAL A 41 -18.68 22.92 10.74
N SER A 42 -18.92 23.80 11.72
CA SER A 42 -18.83 25.25 11.52
C SER A 42 -17.39 25.68 11.23
N SER A 43 -17.24 26.67 10.35
CA SER A 43 -15.98 27.38 10.12
C SER A 43 -15.46 27.97 11.43
N GLY A 44 -14.16 27.86 11.65
CA GLY A 44 -13.48 28.44 12.80
C GLY A 44 -12.72 29.68 12.38
N ASP A 45 -12.19 30.42 13.35
CA ASP A 45 -11.45 31.66 13.10
C ASP A 45 -10.22 31.45 12.21
N VAL A 46 -9.63 30.25 12.27
CA VAL A 46 -8.49 29.85 11.44
C VAL A 46 -8.96 28.84 10.38
N PRO A 47 -8.63 29.04 9.09
CA PRO A 47 -8.92 28.07 8.04
C PRO A 47 -8.38 26.67 8.38
N LEU A 48 -9.15 25.63 8.05
CA LEU A 48 -8.83 24.24 8.42
C LEU A 48 -7.41 23.84 8.04
N VAL A 49 -6.98 24.11 6.81
CA VAL A 49 -5.65 23.73 6.32
C VAL A 49 -4.55 24.44 7.12
N THR A 50 -4.70 25.74 7.39
CA THR A 50 -3.76 26.50 8.22
C THR A 50 -3.67 25.94 9.64
N PHE A 51 -4.80 25.51 10.21
CA PHE A 51 -4.82 24.84 11.51
C PHE A 51 -4.10 23.48 11.47
N LEU A 52 -4.31 22.67 10.43
CA LEU A 52 -3.60 21.39 10.27
C LEU A 52 -2.09 21.58 10.07
N GLN A 53 -1.68 22.69 9.46
CA GLN A 53 -0.27 23.04 9.26
C GLN A 53 0.50 23.36 10.55
N THR A 54 -0.19 23.55 11.69
CA THR A 54 0.48 23.70 12.99
C THR A 54 1.02 22.37 13.54
N ILE A 55 0.67 21.23 12.93
CA ILE A 55 1.19 19.92 13.31
C ILE A 55 2.59 19.76 12.72
N HIS A 56 3.62 19.94 13.55
CA HIS A 56 5.02 19.77 13.15
C HIS A 56 5.60 18.43 13.59
N ARG A 57 5.09 17.88 14.69
CA ARG A 57 5.55 16.64 15.29
C ARG A 57 4.35 15.76 15.65
N PRO A 58 4.53 14.42 15.72
CA PRO A 58 3.46 13.52 16.16
C PRO A 58 2.83 13.92 17.51
N THR A 59 3.64 14.42 18.44
CA THR A 59 3.20 14.88 19.76
C THR A 59 2.22 16.06 19.74
N ASP A 60 2.13 16.78 18.62
CA ASP A 60 1.24 17.93 18.50
C ASP A 60 -0.21 17.50 18.25
N ILE A 61 -0.44 16.24 17.88
CA ILE A 61 -1.76 15.70 17.58
C ILE A 61 -2.63 15.62 18.85
N LYS A 62 -3.81 16.21 18.75
CA LYS A 62 -4.82 16.38 19.82
C LYS A 62 -6.22 16.12 19.27
N SER A 63 -7.18 15.83 20.15
CA SER A 63 -8.59 15.60 19.79
C SER A 63 -9.21 16.75 18.98
N SER A 64 -8.80 17.99 19.26
CA SER A 64 -9.23 19.20 18.53
C SER A 64 -8.95 19.12 17.02
N HIS A 65 -7.92 18.39 16.58
CA HIS A 65 -7.64 18.21 15.16
C HIS A 65 -8.69 17.31 14.49
N PHE A 66 -9.16 16.27 15.18
CA PHE A 66 -10.22 15.39 14.70
C PHE A 66 -11.57 16.10 14.69
N GLU A 67 -11.86 16.88 15.73
CA GLU A 67 -13.07 17.70 15.80
C GLU A 67 -13.09 18.72 14.65
N ARG A 68 -11.98 19.42 14.42
CA ARG A 68 -11.85 20.37 13.32
C ARG A 68 -11.94 19.69 11.96
N LEU A 69 -11.38 18.50 11.77
CA LEU A 69 -11.53 17.71 10.54
C LEU A 69 -12.96 17.15 10.35
N GLY A 70 -13.82 17.25 11.36
CA GLY A 70 -15.15 16.65 11.30
C GLY A 70 -15.13 15.13 11.40
N VAL A 71 -14.17 14.52 12.10
CA VAL A 71 -14.07 13.06 12.19
C VAL A 71 -15.08 12.54 13.21
N HIS A 72 -15.95 11.64 12.77
CA HIS A 72 -16.90 10.92 13.62
C HIS A 72 -16.69 9.41 13.48
N VAL A 73 -16.25 8.75 14.56
CA VAL A 73 -15.97 7.30 14.54
C VAL A 73 -17.13 6.53 15.18
N VAL A 74 -17.67 5.57 14.44
CA VAL A 74 -18.64 4.57 14.91
C VAL A 74 -17.89 3.25 15.13
N PRO A 75 -17.56 2.88 16.38
CA PRO A 75 -16.77 1.68 16.67
C PRO A 75 -17.62 0.40 16.70
N ASN A 76 -16.96 -0.75 16.51
CA ASN A 76 -17.51 -2.09 16.65
C ASN A 76 -18.79 -2.37 15.85
N VAL A 77 -18.87 -1.84 14.64
CA VAL A 77 -20.02 -2.09 13.75
C VAL A 77 -20.03 -3.54 13.26
N SER A 78 -21.23 -4.06 13.03
CA SER A 78 -21.41 -5.38 12.39
C SER A 78 -20.99 -5.35 10.91
N PRO A 79 -20.67 -6.51 10.29
CA PRO A 79 -20.44 -6.59 8.84
C PRO A 79 -21.56 -5.95 8.00
N GLN A 80 -22.81 -6.08 8.45
CA GLN A 80 -24.01 -5.57 7.79
C GLN A 80 -24.04 -4.04 7.83
N GLU A 81 -23.81 -3.42 8.99
CA GLU A 81 -23.76 -1.95 9.11
C GLU A 81 -22.51 -1.34 8.46
N PHE A 82 -21.44 -2.14 8.35
CA PHE A 82 -20.16 -1.73 7.81
C PHE A 82 -20.21 -1.45 6.30
N LEU A 83 -20.87 -2.30 5.51
CA LEU A 83 -20.97 -2.09 4.06
C LEU A 83 -22.02 -1.05 3.71
N PRO A 84 -21.85 -0.28 2.62
CA PRO A 84 -22.89 0.65 2.14
C PRO A 84 -24.19 -0.07 1.77
N ASP A 85 -24.05 -1.22 1.14
CA ASP A 85 -25.16 -2.12 0.82
C ASP A 85 -24.82 -3.53 1.34
N PRO A 86 -25.54 -4.02 2.38
CA PRO A 86 -25.31 -5.35 2.94
C PRO A 86 -25.54 -6.50 1.95
N SER A 87 -26.29 -6.29 0.86
CA SER A 87 -26.57 -7.34 -0.16
C SER A 87 -25.31 -7.80 -0.93
N PHE A 88 -24.21 -7.08 -0.76
CA PHE A 88 -22.90 -7.45 -1.30
C PHE A 88 -22.10 -8.37 -0.36
N LEU A 89 -22.53 -8.56 0.88
CA LEU A 89 -21.99 -9.63 1.72
C LEU A 89 -22.34 -11.00 1.13
N PRO A 90 -21.44 -11.99 1.24
CA PRO A 90 -21.78 -13.36 0.85
C PRO A 90 -22.85 -13.93 1.81
N PRO A 91 -23.92 -14.57 1.30
CA PRO A 91 -24.90 -15.25 2.14
C PRO A 91 -24.30 -16.57 2.64
N ASP A 92 -23.45 -16.50 3.66
CA ASP A 92 -22.60 -17.60 4.12
C ASP A 92 -23.39 -18.87 4.48
N GLU A 93 -24.51 -18.71 5.20
CA GLU A 93 -25.37 -19.81 5.63
C GLU A 93 -26.08 -20.51 4.45
N GLU A 94 -26.52 -19.74 3.46
CA GLU A 94 -27.12 -20.32 2.25
C GLU A 94 -26.04 -21.09 1.47
N TRP A 95 -24.87 -20.47 1.32
CA TRP A 95 -23.74 -21.04 0.58
C TRP A 95 -23.12 -22.25 1.27
N THR A 96 -23.09 -22.35 2.61
CA THR A 96 -22.66 -23.56 3.34
C THR A 96 -23.52 -24.77 3.03
N ASN A 97 -24.81 -24.56 2.76
CA ASN A 97 -25.81 -25.61 2.71
C ASN A 97 -26.05 -26.16 1.30
N ILE A 98 -25.34 -25.64 0.30
CA ILE A 98 -25.41 -26.11 -1.08
C ILE A 98 -24.76 -27.51 -1.17
N SER A 99 -25.45 -28.44 -1.83
CA SER A 99 -24.96 -29.80 -2.06
C SER A 99 -23.77 -29.81 -3.02
N GLU A 100 -22.93 -30.85 -2.99
CA GLU A 100 -21.84 -30.98 -3.97
C GLU A 100 -22.34 -31.12 -5.42
N GLU A 101 -23.54 -31.67 -5.61
CA GLU A 101 -24.17 -31.88 -6.92
C GLU A 101 -24.62 -30.54 -7.53
N ASP A 102 -25.18 -29.64 -6.71
CA ASP A 102 -25.72 -28.34 -7.17
C ASP A 102 -24.65 -27.22 -7.23
N LEU A 103 -23.42 -27.50 -6.76
CA LEU A 103 -22.40 -26.48 -6.52
C LEU A 103 -21.94 -25.77 -7.80
N GLU A 104 -21.86 -26.48 -8.93
CA GLU A 104 -21.42 -25.89 -10.21
C GLU A 104 -22.49 -24.95 -10.80
N ASP A 105 -23.77 -25.33 -10.71
CA ASP A 105 -24.89 -24.52 -11.17
C ASP A 105 -25.05 -23.28 -10.29
N ALA A 106 -25.01 -23.45 -8.96
CA ALA A 106 -25.01 -22.33 -8.02
C ALA A 106 -23.82 -21.40 -8.24
N THR A 107 -22.64 -21.94 -8.57
CA THR A 107 -21.44 -21.15 -8.91
C THR A 107 -21.63 -20.34 -10.18
N THR A 108 -22.33 -20.88 -11.17
CA THR A 108 -22.62 -20.14 -12.40
C THR A 108 -23.64 -19.03 -12.14
N ALA A 109 -24.67 -19.31 -11.34
CA ALA A 109 -25.72 -18.36 -10.98
C ALA A 109 -25.22 -17.21 -10.08
N SER A 110 -24.28 -17.48 -9.16
CA SER A 110 -23.81 -16.48 -8.19
C SER A 110 -22.79 -15.48 -8.76
N LYS A 111 -22.24 -15.70 -9.96
CA LYS A 111 -21.22 -14.84 -10.56
C LYS A 111 -21.82 -13.52 -11.04
N LYS A 112 -21.47 -12.43 -10.36
CA LYS A 112 -21.89 -11.07 -10.74
C LYS A 112 -20.91 -10.44 -11.74
N LEU A 113 -21.40 -9.52 -12.58
CA LEU A 113 -20.56 -8.74 -13.48
C LEU A 113 -19.75 -7.70 -12.71
N LEU A 114 -18.45 -7.61 -13.00
CA LEU A 114 -17.57 -6.62 -12.40
C LEU A 114 -17.43 -5.37 -13.28
N SER A 115 -16.95 -4.28 -12.69
CA SER A 115 -16.69 -2.98 -13.35
C SER A 115 -15.66 -3.02 -14.48
N ASN A 116 -14.99 -4.16 -14.69
CA ASN A 116 -14.07 -4.40 -15.80
C ASN A 116 -14.66 -5.28 -16.92
N GLY A 117 -15.96 -5.61 -16.84
CA GLY A 117 -16.68 -6.45 -17.79
C GLY A 117 -16.47 -7.96 -17.59
N ASN A 118 -15.61 -8.39 -16.66
CA ASN A 118 -15.43 -9.81 -16.34
C ASN A 118 -16.49 -10.28 -15.33
N LYS A 119 -16.75 -11.59 -15.31
CA LYS A 119 -17.51 -12.21 -14.22
C LYS A 119 -16.62 -12.34 -12.99
N GLY A 120 -17.15 -11.96 -11.83
CA GLY A 120 -16.49 -12.11 -10.54
C GLY A 120 -16.46 -13.57 -10.06
N PRO A 121 -15.97 -13.81 -8.84
CA PRO A 121 -15.95 -15.14 -8.28
C PRO A 121 -17.35 -15.63 -7.92
N GLY A 122 -17.55 -16.95 -7.98
CA GLY A 122 -18.79 -17.60 -7.58
C GLY A 122 -18.66 -18.36 -6.25
N VAL A 123 -19.75 -19.00 -5.81
CA VAL A 123 -19.84 -19.64 -4.49
C VAL A 123 -18.76 -20.69 -4.24
N LYS A 124 -18.37 -21.49 -5.25
CA LYS A 124 -17.28 -22.47 -5.09
C LYS A 124 -15.96 -21.83 -4.63
N ALA A 125 -15.58 -20.70 -5.23
CA ALA A 125 -14.36 -19.99 -4.84
C ALA A 125 -14.43 -19.48 -3.39
N TYR A 126 -15.60 -18.96 -2.99
CA TYR A 126 -15.86 -18.55 -1.61
C TYR A 126 -15.72 -19.72 -0.63
N LEU A 127 -16.38 -20.85 -0.91
CA LEU A 127 -16.35 -22.04 -0.07
C LEU A 127 -14.94 -22.64 0.03
N ASP A 128 -14.18 -22.62 -1.07
CA ASP A 128 -12.77 -23.04 -1.06
C ASP A 128 -11.93 -22.15 -0.15
N ARG A 129 -12.05 -20.82 -0.25
CA ARG A 129 -11.36 -19.89 0.67
C ARG A 129 -11.76 -20.10 2.13
N ARG A 130 -13.05 -20.27 2.39
CA ARG A 130 -13.56 -20.52 3.75
C ARG A 130 -12.98 -21.81 4.31
N ARG A 131 -12.97 -22.90 3.53
CA ARG A 131 -12.41 -24.20 3.93
C ARG A 131 -10.91 -24.07 4.23
N GLU A 132 -10.15 -23.43 3.36
CA GLU A 132 -8.70 -23.23 3.53
C GLU A 132 -8.37 -22.40 4.79
N LEU A 133 -9.11 -21.31 5.04
CA LEU A 133 -8.93 -20.45 6.23
C LEU A 133 -9.41 -21.09 7.54
N SER A 134 -10.26 -22.12 7.45
CA SER A 134 -10.76 -22.88 8.60
C SER A 134 -9.83 -24.01 9.06
N ILE A 135 -8.71 -24.23 8.35
CA ILE A 135 -7.71 -25.25 8.73
C ILE A 135 -7.08 -24.87 10.07
N ASP A 136 -6.95 -25.87 10.95
CA ASP A 136 -6.31 -25.71 12.25
C ASP A 136 -4.84 -25.27 12.14
N ASN A 137 -4.41 -24.37 13.05
CA ASN A 137 -3.08 -23.78 13.02
C ASN A 137 -1.98 -24.81 13.16
N THR A 138 -2.16 -25.81 14.03
CA THR A 138 -1.15 -26.85 14.21
C THR A 138 -1.01 -27.68 12.93
N ALA A 139 -2.12 -28.10 12.32
CA ALA A 139 -2.07 -28.84 11.07
C ALA A 139 -1.43 -28.01 9.95
N ALA A 140 -1.78 -26.72 9.84
CA ALA A 140 -1.23 -25.82 8.83
C ALA A 140 0.26 -25.55 9.02
N PHE A 141 0.72 -25.24 10.24
CA PHE A 141 2.13 -24.94 10.49
C PHE A 141 3.01 -26.17 10.29
N ARG A 142 2.52 -27.38 10.60
CA ARG A 142 3.21 -28.63 10.24
C ARG A 142 3.40 -28.75 8.73
N THR A 143 2.37 -28.46 7.94
CA THR A 143 2.48 -28.44 6.47
C THR A 143 3.49 -27.39 5.99
N VAL A 144 3.44 -26.16 6.53
CA VAL A 144 4.39 -25.08 6.19
C VAL A 144 5.83 -25.48 6.50
N ARG A 145 6.08 -26.01 7.70
CA ARG A 145 7.41 -26.47 8.15
C ARG A 145 7.83 -27.83 7.58
N ARG A 146 6.97 -28.48 6.78
CA ARG A 146 7.19 -29.83 6.22
C ARG A 146 7.43 -30.89 7.31
N ILE A 147 6.77 -30.73 8.45
CA ILE A 147 6.78 -31.70 9.55
C ILE A 147 5.67 -32.74 9.29
N PRO A 148 5.92 -34.04 9.47
CA PRO A 148 4.88 -35.05 9.35
C PRO A 148 3.67 -34.75 10.23
N GLN A 149 2.48 -34.96 9.67
CA GLN A 149 1.23 -34.88 10.41
C GLN A 149 1.14 -36.01 11.44
N VAL A 150 0.26 -35.83 12.42
CA VAL A 150 -0.02 -36.86 13.41
C VAL A 150 -0.55 -38.11 12.69
N LYS A 151 -0.09 -39.29 13.10
CA LYS A 151 -0.50 -40.56 12.50
C LYS A 151 -2.03 -40.67 12.49
N GLY A 152 -2.61 -40.93 11.32
CA GLY A 152 -4.06 -41.02 11.12
C GLY A 152 -4.75 -39.71 10.71
N THR A 153 -4.05 -38.57 10.70
CA THR A 153 -4.59 -37.30 10.19
C THR A 153 -4.12 -37.05 8.74
N PRO A 154 -5.02 -36.68 7.81
CA PRO A 154 -4.62 -36.34 6.45
C PRO A 154 -3.76 -35.07 6.42
N VAL A 155 -2.92 -34.93 5.40
CA VAL A 155 -2.13 -33.71 5.19
C VAL A 155 -3.06 -32.53 4.89
N ALA A 156 -2.95 -31.47 5.69
CA ALA A 156 -3.71 -30.25 5.49
C ALA A 156 -3.35 -29.61 4.14
N ARG A 157 -4.35 -29.50 3.24
CA ARG A 157 -4.21 -28.88 1.93
C ARG A 157 -4.47 -27.38 2.05
N LEU A 158 -3.39 -26.61 2.15
CA LEU A 158 -3.49 -25.16 2.40
C LEU A 158 -3.91 -24.35 1.17
N GLY A 159 -3.76 -24.90 -0.04
CA GLY A 159 -4.20 -24.26 -1.29
C GLY A 159 -3.70 -22.82 -1.40
N ASN A 160 -4.64 -21.90 -1.57
CA ASN A 160 -4.34 -20.47 -1.74
C ASN A 160 -3.95 -19.81 -0.41
N ALA A 161 -4.41 -20.34 0.72
CA ALA A 161 -4.03 -19.89 2.07
C ALA A 161 -2.62 -20.28 2.50
N TYR A 162 -1.83 -20.99 1.67
CA TYR A 162 -0.46 -21.38 2.02
C TYR A 162 0.40 -20.18 2.47
N GLU A 163 0.40 -19.09 1.71
CA GLU A 163 1.23 -17.91 2.05
C GLU A 163 0.69 -17.20 3.30
N PHE A 164 -0.62 -17.22 3.55
CA PHE A 164 -1.21 -16.71 4.79
C PHE A 164 -0.69 -17.49 6.00
N TYR A 165 -0.82 -18.83 5.99
CA TYR A 165 -0.35 -19.66 7.10
C TYR A 165 1.16 -19.60 7.27
N LYS A 166 1.92 -19.45 6.19
CA LYS A 166 3.37 -19.25 6.27
C LYS A 166 3.73 -17.97 7.02
N ASN A 167 3.01 -16.88 6.78
CA ASN A 167 3.23 -15.64 7.54
C ASN A 167 2.73 -15.78 8.98
N LEU A 168 1.57 -16.41 9.20
CA LEU A 168 1.02 -16.61 10.54
C LEU A 168 1.88 -17.54 11.41
N GLU A 169 2.53 -18.52 10.80
CA GLU A 169 3.48 -19.40 11.46
C GLU A 169 4.66 -18.60 12.03
N VAL A 170 5.22 -17.65 11.26
CA VAL A 170 6.27 -16.75 11.76
C VAL A 170 5.77 -15.92 12.94
N PHE A 171 4.51 -15.46 12.91
CA PHE A 171 3.89 -14.72 14.01
C PHE A 171 3.84 -15.53 15.31
N SER A 172 3.66 -16.84 15.24
CA SER A 172 3.67 -17.72 16.44
C SER A 172 5.01 -17.73 17.17
N GLY A 173 6.10 -17.32 16.51
CA GLY A 173 7.41 -17.09 17.13
C GLY A 173 7.47 -15.83 18.02
N TYR A 174 6.54 -14.89 17.88
CA TYR A 174 6.55 -13.60 18.58
C TYR A 174 5.27 -13.34 19.41
N TRP A 175 4.17 -13.98 19.05
CA TRP A 175 2.87 -13.88 19.70
C TRP A 175 2.39 -15.24 20.18
N VAL A 176 1.62 -15.25 21.26
CA VAL A 176 0.94 -16.47 21.72
C VAL A 176 -0.18 -16.76 20.73
N ASP A 177 -0.26 -18.01 20.26
CA ASP A 177 -1.39 -18.48 19.45
C ASP A 177 -2.64 -18.55 20.35
N THR A 178 -3.56 -17.62 20.14
CA THR A 178 -4.79 -17.45 20.93
C THR A 178 -5.87 -18.50 20.64
N SER A 179 -5.68 -19.33 19.61
CA SER A 179 -6.55 -20.48 19.36
C SER A 179 -6.27 -21.66 20.30
N LEU A 180 -5.09 -21.68 20.92
CA LEU A 180 -4.71 -22.73 21.86
C LEU A 180 -5.39 -22.52 23.22
N PRO A 181 -5.69 -23.60 23.96
CA PRO A 181 -6.17 -23.49 25.33
C PRO A 181 -5.21 -22.63 26.16
N LYS A 182 -5.75 -21.71 26.96
CA LYS A 182 -4.96 -20.92 27.91
C LYS A 182 -4.24 -21.91 28.84
N ILE A 183 -2.93 -22.01 28.71
CA ILE A 183 -2.11 -22.78 29.64
C ILE A 183 -2.33 -22.13 31.00
N ALA A 184 -2.99 -22.84 31.92
CA ALA A 184 -3.02 -22.47 33.32
C ALA A 184 -1.56 -22.42 33.79
N THR A 185 -1.08 -21.22 34.06
CA THR A 185 0.14 -20.88 34.83
C THR A 185 1.16 -22.01 34.97
N SER A 186 2.22 -21.98 34.17
CA SER A 186 3.43 -22.75 34.48
C SER A 186 4.15 -22.14 35.70
N PRO A 187 4.80 -22.95 36.55
CA PRO A 187 5.14 -22.64 37.94
C PRO A 187 6.41 -21.77 38.08
N PHE A 188 6.36 -20.53 37.58
CA PHE A 188 7.45 -19.55 37.79
C PHE A 188 7.08 -18.42 38.76
N ASP A 189 5.82 -18.36 39.23
CA ASP A 189 5.35 -17.34 40.18
C ASP A 189 5.47 -17.77 41.66
N ALA A 190 6.23 -18.83 41.97
CA ALA A 190 6.40 -19.35 43.33
C ALA A 190 7.87 -19.39 43.78
N ALA A 191 8.66 -18.36 43.43
CA ALA A 191 10.04 -18.22 43.93
C ALA A 191 10.25 -16.87 44.63
N GLU A 192 9.33 -16.49 45.50
CA GLU A 192 9.61 -15.62 46.66
C GLU A 192 8.83 -16.21 47.84
N ASN A 193 9.50 -17.07 48.62
CA ASN A 193 9.41 -17.14 50.09
C ASN A 193 10.12 -18.40 50.63
N GLY A 194 11.15 -18.18 51.45
CA GLY A 194 11.44 -18.98 52.64
C GLY A 194 12.18 -20.31 52.48
N ALA A 195 13.30 -20.43 53.19
CA ALA A 195 14.12 -21.63 53.36
C ALA A 195 13.47 -22.69 54.27
N GLU A 196 13.70 -23.98 54.00
CA GLU A 196 14.46 -24.93 54.85
C GLU A 196 14.26 -26.40 54.41
N ASN A 197 15.26 -27.22 54.76
CA ASN A 197 15.50 -28.63 54.40
C ASN A 197 14.32 -29.60 54.60
N GLN A 198 14.16 -30.57 53.69
CA GLN A 198 14.34 -32.00 53.99
C GLN A 198 14.27 -32.89 52.73
N SER A 199 15.15 -33.90 52.74
CA SER A 199 15.32 -34.99 51.80
C SER A 199 14.08 -35.88 51.65
N GLY A 200 13.73 -36.24 50.41
CA GLY A 200 12.80 -37.32 50.11
C GLY A 200 12.71 -37.57 48.60
N GLU A 201 13.16 -38.75 48.15
CA GLU A 201 12.98 -39.25 46.79
C GLU A 201 11.49 -39.30 46.42
N THR A 202 11.08 -38.75 45.27
CA THR A 202 9.99 -39.36 44.47
C THR A 202 10.06 -38.99 42.98
N LYS A 203 10.03 -40.07 42.20
CA LYS A 203 9.93 -40.29 40.75
C LYS A 203 9.25 -39.23 39.87
N GLU A 204 9.89 -39.05 38.70
CA GLU A 204 9.33 -38.97 37.35
C GLU A 204 7.88 -38.46 37.18
N GLY A 205 7.77 -37.32 36.51
CA GLY A 205 6.53 -36.81 35.96
C GLY A 205 6.74 -35.52 35.17
N GLU A 206 7.79 -35.47 34.34
CA GLU A 206 7.95 -34.37 33.38
C GLU A 206 6.71 -34.36 32.47
N ALA A 207 5.82 -33.40 32.67
CA ALA A 207 4.64 -33.22 31.83
C ALA A 207 5.12 -32.90 30.41
N LYS A 208 5.31 -33.94 29.59
CA LYS A 208 5.68 -33.82 28.18
C LYS A 208 4.63 -32.96 27.50
N ILE A 209 5.01 -31.72 27.18
CA ILE A 209 4.30 -30.85 26.26
C ILE A 209 3.94 -31.70 25.04
N PRO A 210 2.64 -31.93 24.76
CA PRO A 210 2.21 -32.77 23.66
C PRO A 210 2.90 -32.39 22.35
N LEU A 211 3.22 -33.35 21.48
CA LEU A 211 3.95 -33.11 20.22
C LEU A 211 3.26 -32.10 19.27
N HIS A 212 1.97 -31.84 19.48
CA HIS A 212 1.19 -30.82 18.76
C HIS A 212 1.51 -29.40 19.24
N GLN A 213 2.03 -29.22 20.46
CA GLN A 213 2.48 -27.95 21.04
C GLN A 213 3.97 -27.66 20.78
N GLN A 214 4.78 -28.66 20.37
CA GLN A 214 6.20 -28.48 20.07
C GLN A 214 6.49 -27.67 18.79
N THR A 215 5.49 -27.37 17.97
CA THR A 215 5.63 -26.50 16.79
C THR A 215 5.53 -25.01 17.10
N HIS A 216 5.06 -24.60 18.27
CA HIS A 216 4.58 -23.23 18.56
C HIS A 216 5.34 -22.54 19.70
N VAL A 217 6.64 -22.78 19.82
CA VAL A 217 7.42 -22.14 20.89
C VAL A 217 7.73 -20.69 20.52
N ARG A 218 7.13 -19.76 21.26
CA ARG A 218 7.44 -18.33 21.14
C ARG A 218 8.88 -18.08 21.60
N THR A 219 9.65 -17.37 20.79
CA THR A 219 11.05 -17.05 21.07
C THR A 219 11.30 -15.55 21.24
N GLY A 220 10.38 -14.70 20.78
CA GLY A 220 10.47 -13.24 20.84
C GLY A 220 9.25 -12.54 21.46
N THR A 221 9.29 -11.21 21.47
CA THR A 221 8.17 -10.33 21.84
C THR A 221 7.49 -9.76 20.60
N GLY A 222 6.24 -9.30 20.75
CA GLY A 222 5.52 -8.63 19.67
C GLY A 222 6.27 -7.41 19.12
N SER A 223 6.97 -6.64 19.96
CA SER A 223 7.79 -5.49 19.53
C SER A 223 8.99 -5.87 18.65
N GLN A 224 9.47 -7.12 18.74
CA GLN A 224 10.58 -7.63 17.93
C GLN A 224 10.14 -8.15 16.57
N LEU A 225 8.84 -8.33 16.33
CA LEU A 225 8.32 -8.82 15.05
C LEU A 225 8.58 -7.78 13.93
N PRO A 226 9.41 -8.12 12.91
CA PRO A 226 9.72 -7.22 11.80
C PRO A 226 8.50 -6.75 11.01
N HIS A 227 8.61 -5.55 10.43
CA HIS A 227 7.50 -4.91 9.71
C HIS A 227 7.10 -5.70 8.45
N GLU A 228 8.06 -6.31 7.78
CA GLU A 228 7.89 -7.07 6.55
C GLU A 228 6.96 -8.27 6.76
N PHE A 229 7.06 -8.96 7.89
CA PHE A 229 6.15 -10.06 8.22
C PHE A 229 4.75 -9.57 8.53
N ARG A 230 4.60 -8.41 9.18
CA ARG A 230 3.28 -7.79 9.43
C ARG A 230 2.56 -7.45 8.14
N GLN A 231 3.30 -6.85 7.21
CA GLN A 231 2.82 -6.57 5.86
C GLN A 231 2.53 -7.86 5.09
N GLY A 232 3.40 -8.87 5.20
CA GLY A 232 3.25 -10.18 4.56
C GLY A 232 1.97 -10.89 4.99
N LEU A 233 1.68 -10.95 6.30
CA LEU A 233 0.44 -11.53 6.82
C LEU A 233 -0.79 -10.84 6.27
N THR A 234 -0.83 -9.51 6.36
CA THR A 234 -2.00 -8.73 5.93
C THR A 234 -2.19 -8.81 4.41
N THR A 235 -1.10 -8.68 3.64
CA THR A 235 -1.13 -8.76 2.19
C THR A 235 -1.55 -10.14 1.71
N SER A 236 -1.00 -11.22 2.29
CA SER A 236 -1.38 -12.59 1.91
C SER A 236 -2.83 -12.90 2.25
N PHE A 237 -3.33 -12.45 3.41
CA PHE A 237 -4.74 -12.57 3.77
C PHE A 237 -5.65 -11.84 2.78
N MET A 238 -5.33 -10.58 2.44
CA MET A 238 -6.12 -9.80 1.51
C MET A 238 -6.10 -10.34 0.08
N LYS A 239 -4.95 -10.86 -0.37
CA LYS A 239 -4.79 -11.43 -1.71
C LYS A 239 -5.67 -12.65 -1.95
N LEU A 240 -6.02 -13.41 -0.91
CA LEU A 240 -6.88 -14.59 -1.04
C LEU A 240 -8.19 -14.31 -1.75
N VAL A 241 -8.76 -13.14 -1.49
CA VAL A 241 -10.02 -12.70 -2.08
C VAL A 241 -9.78 -11.71 -3.21
N ALA A 242 -8.88 -10.73 -3.03
CA ALA A 242 -8.70 -9.67 -4.03
C ALA A 242 -8.31 -10.20 -5.42
N TYR A 243 -7.51 -11.27 -5.49
CA TYR A 243 -7.12 -11.90 -6.76
C TYR A 243 -8.31 -12.46 -7.54
N ASP A 244 -9.28 -13.05 -6.84
CA ASP A 244 -10.46 -13.65 -7.46
C ASP A 244 -11.39 -12.59 -8.09
N PHE A 245 -11.27 -11.32 -7.66
CA PHE A 245 -11.94 -10.16 -8.26
C PHE A 245 -11.09 -9.44 -9.33
N GLY A 246 -9.95 -10.00 -9.73
CA GLY A 246 -9.05 -9.38 -10.71
C GLY A 246 -8.27 -8.18 -10.16
N CYS A 247 -8.10 -8.12 -8.84
CA CYS A 247 -7.32 -7.09 -8.15
C CYS A 247 -6.02 -7.65 -7.59
N ASN A 248 -5.05 -6.78 -7.35
CA ASN A 248 -3.79 -7.12 -6.71
C ASN A 248 -3.50 -6.14 -5.56
N VAL A 249 -2.83 -6.65 -4.54
CA VAL A 249 -2.37 -5.87 -3.39
C VAL A 249 -0.89 -5.58 -3.57
N SER A 250 -0.53 -4.31 -3.66
CA SER A 250 0.85 -3.88 -3.89
C SER A 250 1.17 -2.55 -3.22
N PHE A 251 2.46 -2.33 -2.93
CA PHE A 251 2.97 -1.03 -2.53
C PHE A 251 2.84 -0.03 -3.70
N PRO A 252 2.39 1.22 -3.43
CA PRO A 252 2.54 2.31 -4.39
C PRO A 252 4.01 2.52 -4.77
N ARG A 253 4.31 2.82 -6.03
CA ARG A 253 5.71 3.03 -6.47
C ARG A 253 6.21 4.42 -6.12
N VAL A 254 5.28 5.36 -6.01
CA VAL A 254 5.52 6.71 -5.48
C VAL A 254 4.92 6.74 -4.08
N GLU A 255 5.68 7.29 -3.13
CA GLU A 255 5.21 7.41 -1.75
C GLU A 255 3.89 8.19 -1.72
N PRO A 256 2.82 7.60 -1.17
CA PRO A 256 1.52 8.24 -1.15
C PRO A 256 1.47 9.28 -0.04
N ARG A 257 0.95 10.47 -0.37
CA ARG A 257 0.92 11.64 0.51
C ARG A 257 -0.45 12.30 0.47
N LEU A 258 -0.96 12.69 1.64
CA LEU A 258 -2.12 13.55 1.76
C LEU A 258 -1.65 14.98 1.56
N HIS A 259 -2.02 15.58 0.44
CA HIS A 259 -1.67 16.96 0.14
C HIS A 259 -2.65 17.90 0.82
N ILE A 260 -2.13 18.96 1.44
CA ILE A 260 -2.92 20.05 1.98
C ILE A 260 -2.39 21.38 1.43
N HIS A 261 -3.27 22.15 0.80
CA HIS A 261 -2.97 23.40 0.15
C HIS A 261 -3.74 24.51 0.85
N PRO A 262 -3.04 25.52 1.39
CA PRO A 262 -3.74 26.63 2.01
C PRO A 262 -4.48 27.45 0.94
N PRO A 263 -5.56 28.17 1.30
CA PRO A 263 -6.40 28.84 0.32
C PRO A 263 -5.63 29.87 -0.54
N ASN A 264 -5.88 29.85 -1.85
CA ASN A 264 -5.17 30.66 -2.84
C ASN A 264 -5.26 32.18 -2.60
N SER A 265 -6.30 32.65 -1.90
CA SER A 265 -6.58 34.07 -1.67
C SER A 265 -5.92 34.66 -0.42
N GLN A 266 -5.38 33.84 0.50
CA GLN A 266 -5.04 34.31 1.86
C GLN A 266 -3.69 33.82 2.41
N SER A 267 -2.95 32.96 1.70
CA SER A 267 -1.80 32.28 2.30
C SER A 267 -0.42 32.79 1.88
N SER A 268 0.35 33.26 2.86
CA SER A 268 1.81 33.39 2.78
C SER A 268 2.56 32.05 3.00
N PHE A 269 1.84 30.98 3.37
CA PHE A 269 2.42 29.67 3.67
C PHE A 269 2.41 28.74 2.46
N PRO A 270 3.47 27.95 2.25
CA PRO A 270 3.53 26.99 1.16
C PRO A 270 2.61 25.77 1.39
N PRO A 271 2.25 25.04 0.32
CA PRO A 271 1.73 23.67 0.39
C PRO A 271 2.48 22.78 1.39
N SER A 272 1.76 21.91 2.08
CA SER A 272 2.35 20.87 2.93
C SER A 272 1.67 19.53 2.71
N GLN A 273 2.22 18.48 3.32
CA GLN A 273 1.78 17.11 3.06
C GLN A 273 2.00 16.22 4.28
N PHE A 274 1.09 15.28 4.51
CA PHE A 274 1.26 14.20 5.48
C PHE A 274 1.61 12.89 4.75
N SER A 275 2.75 12.29 5.10
CA SER A 275 3.18 11.01 4.56
C SER A 275 2.45 9.84 5.21
N ALA A 276 1.91 8.93 4.42
CA ALA A 276 1.39 7.65 4.88
C ALA A 276 2.43 6.54 4.62
N MET A 277 3.36 6.36 5.56
CA MET A 277 4.44 5.37 5.40
C MET A 277 3.92 3.94 5.50
N GLY A 278 4.44 3.06 4.62
CA GLY A 278 4.20 1.62 4.71
C GLY A 278 2.78 1.18 4.38
N ILE A 279 1.99 2.01 3.69
CA ILE A 279 0.66 1.60 3.22
C ILE A 279 0.78 0.77 1.94
N THR A 280 -0.03 -0.28 1.85
CA THR A 280 -0.28 -1.00 0.61
C THR A 280 -1.66 -0.65 0.10
N MET A 281 -1.90 -0.84 -1.19
CA MET A 281 -3.19 -0.53 -1.80
C MET A 281 -3.66 -1.68 -2.67
N ILE A 282 -4.97 -1.77 -2.81
CA ILE A 282 -5.64 -2.70 -3.71
C ILE A 282 -5.85 -1.98 -5.04
N TYR A 283 -5.30 -2.53 -6.10
CA TYR A 283 -5.46 -2.04 -7.47
C TYR A 283 -6.15 -3.09 -8.33
N ARG A 284 -7.00 -2.64 -9.24
CA ARG A 284 -7.56 -3.47 -10.29
C ARG A 284 -6.51 -3.67 -11.40
N ALA A 285 -6.43 -4.88 -11.92
CA ALA A 285 -5.64 -5.14 -13.12
C ALA A 285 -6.31 -4.47 -14.34
N PRO A 286 -5.55 -3.81 -15.23
CA PRO A 286 -6.12 -3.18 -16.40
C PRO A 286 -6.74 -4.23 -17.33
N THR A 287 -7.83 -3.86 -17.98
CA THR A 287 -8.53 -4.73 -18.94
C THR A 287 -7.72 -4.95 -20.23
N ASP A 288 -6.91 -3.96 -20.62
CA ASP A 288 -6.17 -4.01 -21.85
C ASP A 288 -4.77 -4.65 -21.70
N ARG A 289 -4.43 -5.51 -22.65
CA ARG A 289 -3.18 -6.29 -22.64
C ARG A 289 -1.92 -5.42 -22.66
N ASN A 290 -1.98 -4.25 -23.31
CA ASN A 290 -0.83 -3.36 -23.45
C ASN A 290 -0.48 -2.68 -22.13
N SER A 291 -1.48 -2.15 -21.43
CA SER A 291 -1.36 -1.59 -20.09
C SER A 291 -0.86 -2.62 -19.08
N SER A 292 -1.41 -3.85 -19.14
CA SER A 292 -0.96 -4.95 -18.29
C SER A 292 0.54 -5.26 -18.50
N ARG A 293 1.00 -5.39 -19.75
CA ARG A 293 2.43 -5.59 -20.07
C ARG A 293 3.31 -4.39 -19.69
N ALA A 294 2.75 -3.18 -19.75
CA ALA A 294 3.43 -1.96 -19.32
C ALA A 294 3.50 -1.81 -17.78
N GLY A 295 2.85 -2.74 -17.04
CA GLY A 295 2.76 -2.73 -15.59
C GLY A 295 1.94 -1.57 -15.05
N ILE A 296 0.89 -1.17 -15.77
CA ILE A 296 -0.08 -0.15 -15.34
C ILE A 296 -1.07 -0.79 -14.37
N LEU A 297 -1.47 -0.03 -13.35
CA LEU A 297 -2.48 -0.40 -12.35
C LEU A 297 -3.64 0.58 -12.38
N GLU A 298 -4.85 0.15 -12.02
CA GLU A 298 -6.04 1.02 -11.93
C GLU A 298 -6.56 1.09 -10.49
N GLY A 299 -6.88 2.28 -9.99
CA GLY A 299 -7.42 2.47 -8.63
C GLY A 299 -6.86 3.71 -7.93
N PRO A 300 -6.71 3.71 -6.59
CA PRO A 300 -6.89 2.58 -5.67
C PRO A 300 -8.35 2.25 -5.34
N LEU A 301 -8.62 0.97 -5.09
CA LEU A 301 -9.93 0.48 -4.61
C LEU A 301 -10.05 0.60 -3.09
N ALA A 302 -8.99 0.23 -2.37
CA ALA A 302 -8.89 0.27 -0.91
C ALA A 302 -7.42 0.39 -0.50
N ALA A 303 -7.18 0.74 0.76
CA ALA A 303 -5.84 0.79 1.36
C ALA A 303 -5.70 -0.22 2.51
N LEU A 304 -4.47 -0.62 2.80
CA LEU A 304 -4.12 -1.42 3.96
C LEU A 304 -3.01 -0.69 4.73
N SER A 305 -3.16 -0.60 6.04
CA SER A 305 -2.19 0.02 6.94
C SER A 305 -1.81 -0.95 8.04
N CYS A 306 -0.55 -1.41 8.03
CA CYS A 306 -0.01 -2.26 9.09
C CYS A 306 1.01 -1.47 9.91
N ARG A 307 0.78 -1.39 11.22
CA ARG A 307 1.66 -0.65 12.14
C ARG A 307 2.44 -1.61 13.04
N SER A 308 3.61 -1.14 13.47
CA SER A 308 4.50 -1.87 14.38
C SER A 308 4.18 -1.63 15.85
N SER A 309 3.39 -0.60 16.18
CA SER A 309 2.97 -0.28 17.54
C SER A 309 2.30 -1.47 18.21
N THR A 310 2.71 -1.76 19.44
CA THR A 310 2.17 -2.85 20.26
C THR A 310 1.59 -2.38 21.60
N SER A 311 1.63 -1.06 21.86
CA SER A 311 1.18 -0.43 23.10
C SER A 311 0.35 0.80 22.79
N PHE A 312 -0.79 0.93 23.46
CA PHE A 312 -1.72 2.08 23.35
C PHE A 312 -2.14 2.56 24.74
N THR A 313 -1.17 2.76 25.62
CA THR A 313 -1.40 3.06 27.04
C THR A 313 -1.77 4.53 27.26
N THR A 314 -1.36 5.43 26.37
CA THR A 314 -1.68 6.85 26.48
C THR A 314 -2.77 7.29 25.47
N PRO A 315 -3.54 8.34 25.78
CA PRO A 315 -4.45 8.94 24.80
C PRO A 315 -3.73 9.42 23.54
N LEU A 316 -2.48 9.88 23.66
CA LEU A 316 -1.66 10.28 22.53
C LEU A 316 -1.39 9.09 21.60
N ASP A 317 -1.07 7.90 22.11
CA ASP A 317 -0.83 6.71 21.28
C ASP A 317 -2.08 6.34 20.47
N SER A 318 -3.25 6.39 21.10
CA SER A 318 -4.53 6.12 20.44
C SER A 318 -4.85 7.20 19.39
N ASN A 319 -4.57 8.47 19.68
CA ASN A 319 -4.75 9.57 18.73
C ASN A 319 -3.76 9.47 17.55
N LEU A 320 -2.51 9.07 17.80
CA LEU A 320 -1.52 8.85 16.76
C LEU A 320 -1.90 7.68 15.84
N ASP A 321 -2.52 6.64 16.37
CA ASP A 321 -3.03 5.54 15.55
C ASP A 321 -4.19 6.00 14.67
N LEU A 322 -5.18 6.65 15.28
CA LEU A 322 -6.33 7.18 14.54
C LEU A 322 -5.91 8.21 13.48
N ALA A 323 -4.94 9.08 13.78
CA ALA A 323 -4.42 10.04 12.81
C ALA A 323 -3.85 9.33 11.57
N ARG A 324 -3.12 8.21 11.73
CA ARG A 324 -2.61 7.45 10.59
C ARG A 324 -3.74 6.84 9.75
N GLU A 325 -4.82 6.39 10.38
CA GLU A 325 -5.98 5.85 9.68
C GLU A 325 -6.76 6.95 8.94
N VAL A 326 -7.00 8.09 9.59
CA VAL A 326 -7.66 9.26 8.98
C VAL A 326 -6.84 9.79 7.79
N ILE A 327 -5.53 9.94 7.95
CA ILE A 327 -4.62 10.33 6.86
C ILE A 327 -4.75 9.35 5.70
N THR A 328 -4.77 8.04 5.97
CA THR A 328 -4.87 7.01 4.93
C THR A 328 -6.21 7.07 4.21
N ILE A 329 -7.33 7.22 4.93
CA ILE A 329 -8.67 7.36 4.35
C ILE A 329 -8.75 8.59 3.44
N LEU A 330 -8.36 9.77 3.95
CA LEU A 330 -8.41 11.02 3.20
C LEU A 330 -7.45 11.01 2.00
N LEU A 331 -6.29 10.40 2.16
CA LEU A 331 -5.32 10.22 1.08
C LEU A 331 -5.86 9.31 -0.03
N THR A 332 -6.50 8.20 0.33
CA THR A 332 -7.09 7.29 -0.65
C THR A 332 -8.25 7.97 -1.38
N ALA A 333 -9.09 8.73 -0.68
CA ALA A 333 -10.12 9.58 -1.29
C ALA A 333 -9.49 10.63 -2.23
N GLN A 334 -8.43 11.32 -1.81
CA GLN A 334 -7.71 12.29 -2.64
C GLN A 334 -7.12 11.63 -3.89
N GLN A 335 -6.56 10.42 -3.80
CA GLN A 335 -6.05 9.69 -4.97
C GLN A 335 -7.16 9.28 -5.94
N ARG A 336 -8.31 8.83 -5.42
CA ARG A 336 -9.48 8.51 -6.24
C ARG A 336 -10.04 9.75 -6.93
N ASN A 337 -10.02 10.91 -6.26
CA ASN A 337 -10.42 12.21 -6.81
C ASN A 337 -9.45 12.76 -7.90
N ARG A 338 -8.33 12.07 -8.19
CA ARG A 338 -7.43 12.42 -9.30
C ARG A 338 -7.93 11.93 -10.65
N GLU A 339 -8.97 11.09 -10.68
CA GLU A 339 -9.55 10.60 -11.94
C GLU A 339 -9.94 11.77 -12.85
N GLY A 340 -9.48 11.73 -14.11
CA GLY A 340 -9.71 12.80 -15.08
C GLY A 340 -8.94 14.10 -14.83
N LYS A 341 -8.18 14.22 -13.74
CA LYS A 341 -7.39 15.41 -13.39
C LYS A 341 -5.93 15.25 -13.85
N THR A 342 -5.24 16.38 -13.98
CA THR A 342 -3.79 16.43 -14.20
C THR A 342 -3.10 16.94 -12.94
N GLU A 343 -1.95 16.37 -12.60
CA GLU A 343 -1.14 16.90 -11.51
C GLU A 343 -0.73 18.34 -11.81
N LYS A 344 -0.85 19.22 -10.81
CA LYS A 344 -0.34 20.60 -10.85
C LYS A 344 0.89 20.68 -9.93
N PRO A 345 2.11 20.44 -10.42
CA PRO A 345 3.32 20.55 -9.61
C PRO A 345 3.45 21.91 -8.93
N PHE A 346 3.84 21.91 -7.66
CA PHE A 346 4.15 23.15 -6.96
C PHE A 346 5.26 23.92 -7.69
N GLY A 347 5.00 25.19 -7.97
CA GLY A 347 5.96 26.03 -8.68
C GLY A 347 5.95 25.88 -10.19
N GLU A 348 5.08 25.06 -10.77
CA GLU A 348 4.94 25.00 -12.23
C GLU A 348 4.63 26.40 -12.81
N GLY A 349 5.39 26.78 -13.85
CA GLY A 349 5.25 28.08 -14.51
C GLY A 349 5.70 29.29 -13.69
N LYS A 350 6.11 29.13 -12.43
CA LYS A 350 6.60 30.25 -11.60
C LYS A 350 7.99 30.67 -12.04
N TRP A 351 8.27 31.98 -11.98
CA TRP A 351 9.55 32.54 -12.42
C TRP A 351 10.76 31.88 -11.74
N TRP A 352 10.64 31.49 -10.47
CA TRP A 352 11.73 30.88 -9.71
C TRP A 352 12.04 29.43 -10.14
N THR A 353 11.14 28.77 -10.87
CA THR A 353 11.37 27.45 -11.49
C THR A 353 11.76 27.52 -12.96
N THR A 354 11.39 28.61 -13.65
CA THR A 354 11.60 28.76 -15.10
C THR A 354 12.82 29.62 -15.43
N VAL A 355 13.20 30.56 -14.55
CA VAL A 355 14.28 31.53 -14.78
C VAL A 355 15.52 31.18 -13.95
N PRO A 356 16.73 31.13 -14.56
CA PRO A 356 17.98 30.98 -13.82
C PRO A 356 18.23 32.13 -12.83
N ARG A 357 18.80 31.84 -11.66
CA ARG A 357 19.05 32.85 -10.60
C ARG A 357 20.14 33.87 -10.99
N TRP A 358 20.19 35.01 -10.29
CA TRP A 358 21.30 35.97 -10.36
C TRP A 358 22.61 35.29 -9.89
N GLY A 359 23.69 35.42 -10.66
CA GLY A 359 24.90 34.59 -10.54
C GLY A 359 24.87 33.27 -11.35
N GLY A 360 23.75 32.98 -12.02
CA GLY A 360 23.54 31.81 -12.89
C GLY A 360 23.06 32.15 -14.32
N GLY A 361 23.16 33.41 -14.75
CA GLY A 361 23.10 33.76 -16.17
C GLY A 361 24.28 33.12 -16.93
N LYS A 362 24.23 33.08 -18.27
CA LYS A 362 25.38 32.63 -19.07
C LYS A 362 26.64 33.40 -18.62
N GLY A 363 27.59 32.71 -17.98
CA GLY A 363 28.84 33.30 -17.49
C GLY A 363 28.85 33.75 -16.02
N GLY A 364 27.84 33.44 -15.21
CA GLY A 364 27.93 33.63 -13.76
C GLY A 364 28.77 32.52 -13.09
N PRO A 365 29.74 32.85 -12.21
CA PRO A 365 30.68 31.89 -11.66
C PRO A 365 29.99 30.94 -10.68
N ILE A 366 29.52 29.80 -11.18
CA ILE A 366 29.43 28.59 -10.37
C ILE A 366 30.86 28.05 -10.31
N GLY A 367 31.46 28.04 -9.13
CA GLY A 367 32.84 27.62 -8.95
C GLY A 367 33.08 26.24 -9.57
N LYS A 368 34.05 26.17 -10.49
CA LYS A 368 34.54 25.00 -11.25
C LYS A 368 33.82 24.64 -12.56
N GLU A 369 33.62 25.61 -13.44
CA GLU A 369 33.79 25.37 -14.88
C GLU A 369 35.31 25.34 -15.21
N ILE A 370 36.03 24.32 -14.70
CA ILE A 370 37.44 24.12 -15.11
C ILE A 370 37.40 23.44 -16.48
N GLU A 371 37.72 24.26 -17.48
CA GLU A 371 38.32 23.97 -18.78
C GLU A 371 38.01 22.61 -19.43
N PRO A 372 37.37 22.57 -20.63
CA PRO A 372 37.57 21.41 -21.49
C PRO A 372 39.07 21.37 -21.81
N THR A 373 39.72 20.25 -21.49
CA THR A 373 41.11 19.98 -21.81
C THR A 373 41.39 20.19 -23.30
N SER A 374 41.80 21.40 -23.67
CA SER A 374 42.55 21.71 -24.89
C SER A 374 44.03 21.74 -24.52
N SER A 375 44.59 20.58 -24.18
CA SER A 375 46.03 20.43 -24.11
C SER A 375 46.57 20.26 -25.53
N ASN A 376 46.84 21.38 -26.20
CA ASN A 376 47.98 21.53 -27.12
C ASN A 376 48.10 22.99 -27.58
N SER A 377 48.74 23.82 -26.76
CA SER A 377 49.62 24.88 -27.24
C SER A 377 50.45 25.42 -26.07
N SER A 378 51.59 24.79 -25.83
CA SER A 378 52.67 25.39 -25.04
C SER A 378 53.20 26.62 -25.79
N SER A 379 53.00 27.79 -25.21
CA SER A 379 53.75 29.00 -25.55
C SER A 379 55.20 28.81 -25.10
N ALA A 380 56.08 28.50 -26.04
CA ALA A 380 57.52 28.61 -25.86
C ALA A 380 58.03 29.85 -26.62
N SER A 381 58.77 30.65 -25.87
CA SER A 381 59.47 31.86 -26.24
C SER A 381 60.39 31.74 -27.45
N SER A 382 60.50 32.85 -28.17
CA SER A 382 61.45 33.11 -29.26
C SER A 382 62.92 32.98 -28.86
N SER A 383 63.68 32.12 -29.55
CA SER A 383 65.10 32.36 -29.86
C SER A 383 65.61 31.44 -30.99
N SER A 384 66.08 32.10 -32.06
CA SER A 384 67.09 31.74 -33.07
C SER A 384 67.77 30.36 -33.10
N GLY A 385 67.85 29.80 -34.33
CA GLY A 385 69.02 29.09 -34.88
C GLY A 385 69.01 27.56 -34.77
N ASP A 386 68.69 26.84 -35.84
CA ASP A 386 69.70 26.38 -36.81
C ASP A 386 69.07 25.54 -37.92
N LYS A 387 69.63 25.69 -39.12
CA LYS A 387 69.25 24.95 -40.32
C LYS A 387 69.89 23.55 -40.31
N SER A 388 69.25 22.67 -41.07
CA SER A 388 69.89 21.66 -41.94
C SER A 388 69.87 20.21 -41.42
N ILE A 389 69.61 19.30 -42.38
CA ILE A 389 69.90 17.85 -42.37
C ILE A 389 68.77 16.88 -41.98
N ILE A 390 67.48 17.14 -42.27
CA ILE A 390 66.47 16.03 -42.40
C ILE A 390 65.54 16.24 -43.63
N SER A 391 65.95 17.06 -44.61
CA SER A 391 65.14 17.32 -45.83
C SER A 391 65.58 16.52 -47.07
N ASP A 392 66.68 15.78 -47.02
CA ASP A 392 67.32 15.27 -48.25
C ASP A 392 67.20 13.75 -48.52
N ILE A 393 66.35 13.01 -47.80
CA ILE A 393 66.25 11.54 -48.01
C ILE A 393 64.86 11.05 -48.45
N LYS A 394 63.82 11.88 -48.51
CA LYS A 394 62.48 11.41 -48.94
C LYS A 394 61.94 12.02 -50.24
N SER A 395 62.84 12.45 -51.13
CA SER A 395 62.58 12.85 -52.52
C SER A 395 62.72 11.69 -53.54
N LYS A 396 62.49 10.44 -53.14
CA LYS A 396 62.42 9.30 -54.07
C LYS A 396 61.10 8.55 -53.95
N ILE A 397 60.19 8.93 -54.85
CA ILE A 397 59.15 8.16 -55.58
C ILE A 397 57.91 9.07 -55.67
N GLY A 398 57.77 9.68 -56.84
CA GLY A 398 56.78 10.72 -57.13
C GLY A 398 55.47 10.19 -57.71
N GLY A 399 54.66 11.15 -58.18
CA GLY A 399 53.53 10.92 -59.08
C GLY A 399 52.23 11.58 -58.60
N ILE A 400 51.88 12.71 -59.22
CA ILE A 400 50.65 13.49 -59.02
C ILE A 400 49.69 13.24 -60.20
N ASN A 401 48.45 12.80 -59.90
CA ASN A 401 47.12 13.08 -60.51
C ASN A 401 46.70 12.51 -61.89
N PRO A 402 45.38 12.50 -62.28
CA PRO A 402 44.08 12.51 -61.54
C PRO A 402 42.97 11.51 -62.07
N LEU A 403 41.83 11.47 -61.35
CA LEU A 403 40.45 10.87 -61.52
C LEU A 403 39.82 10.99 -62.95
N PRO A 404 38.60 10.45 -63.33
CA PRO A 404 37.52 9.84 -62.51
C PRO A 404 36.58 8.72 -63.10
N SER A 405 35.74 8.15 -62.20
CA SER A 405 34.29 7.87 -62.36
C SER A 405 33.74 6.41 -62.48
N LEU A 406 32.66 6.20 -61.69
CA LEU A 406 31.45 5.34 -61.85
C LEU A 406 31.40 3.84 -61.46
N GLN A 407 30.50 3.59 -60.48
CA GLN A 407 29.53 2.48 -60.27
C GLN A 407 30.03 1.04 -60.03
N SER A 408 29.98 0.48 -58.81
CA SER A 408 28.85 -0.10 -58.02
C SER A 408 28.22 -1.38 -58.60
N MET A 409 28.38 -2.53 -57.92
CA MET A 409 27.33 -3.45 -57.43
C MET A 409 27.95 -4.52 -56.46
N THR A 410 27.09 -4.99 -55.56
CA THR A 410 27.15 -5.91 -54.37
C THR A 410 27.84 -7.30 -54.58
N PRO A 411 28.03 -8.23 -53.59
CA PRO A 411 27.32 -8.43 -52.30
C PRO A 411 28.08 -8.99 -51.04
N GLU A 412 27.41 -8.82 -49.90
CA GLU A 412 27.24 -9.74 -48.74
C GLU A 412 28.31 -10.03 -47.65
N ARG A 413 27.81 -9.86 -46.40
CA ARG A 413 28.07 -10.55 -45.12
C ARG A 413 29.31 -10.23 -44.27
N ARG A 414 29.16 -9.24 -43.37
CA ARG A 414 29.67 -9.25 -41.96
C ARG A 414 28.73 -8.50 -41.00
N PRO A 415 28.66 -8.88 -39.71
CA PRO A 415 27.62 -8.46 -38.76
C PRO A 415 27.74 -6.99 -38.30
N PRO A 416 26.65 -6.33 -37.87
CA PRO A 416 26.69 -4.94 -37.46
C PRO A 416 27.48 -4.77 -36.16
N GLN A 417 28.63 -4.09 -36.26
CA GLN A 417 29.32 -3.57 -35.08
C GLN A 417 28.41 -2.58 -34.35
N LYS A 418 28.38 -2.72 -33.02
CA LYS A 418 27.62 -1.87 -32.09
C LYS A 418 27.88 -0.40 -32.43
N LYS A 419 26.83 0.33 -32.81
CA LYS A 419 26.88 1.79 -32.92
C LYS A 419 27.32 2.35 -31.55
N PRO A 420 28.25 3.32 -31.51
CA PRO A 420 28.61 3.98 -30.26
C PRO A 420 27.35 4.60 -29.68
N ARG A 421 27.10 4.30 -28.41
CA ARG A 421 26.02 4.86 -27.61
C ARG A 421 26.07 6.38 -27.78
N THR A 422 25.10 6.95 -28.47
CA THR A 422 24.91 8.40 -28.53
C THR A 422 24.95 8.90 -27.09
N THR A 423 25.96 9.69 -26.79
CA THR A 423 26.12 10.39 -25.51
C THR A 423 24.76 11.01 -25.19
N ARG A 424 24.13 10.55 -24.10
CA ARG A 424 22.93 11.20 -23.56
C ARG A 424 23.24 12.70 -23.53
N GLN A 425 22.41 13.52 -24.15
CA GLN A 425 22.35 14.95 -23.87
C GLN A 425 22.04 15.08 -22.39
N GLY A 426 23.10 15.10 -21.57
CA GLY A 426 23.07 14.81 -20.14
C GLY A 426 24.46 14.78 -19.53
N GLY A 427 25.39 15.55 -20.11
CA GLY A 427 26.71 15.79 -19.53
C GLY A 427 26.64 16.75 -18.34
N GLN A 428 27.79 17.00 -17.70
CA GLN A 428 27.95 17.91 -16.56
C GLN A 428 27.28 19.28 -16.77
N SER A 429 27.21 19.77 -18.02
CA SER A 429 26.48 20.99 -18.40
C SER A 429 24.99 20.98 -18.01
N GLN A 430 24.26 19.88 -18.17
CA GLN A 430 22.86 19.80 -17.70
C GLN A 430 22.75 19.79 -16.18
N MET A 431 23.73 19.21 -15.48
CA MET A 431 23.76 19.24 -14.01
C MET A 431 23.94 20.67 -13.49
N TYR A 432 24.83 21.45 -14.11
CA TYR A 432 25.03 22.87 -13.76
C TYR A 432 23.84 23.74 -14.16
N GLU A 433 23.19 23.48 -15.30
CA GLU A 433 21.94 24.16 -15.67
C GLU A 433 20.80 23.84 -14.69
N ASN A 434 20.69 22.59 -14.25
CA ASN A 434 19.73 22.19 -13.22
C ASN A 434 20.04 22.79 -11.85
N TYR A 435 21.32 23.02 -11.52
CA TYR A 435 21.72 23.71 -10.28
C TYR A 435 21.40 25.21 -10.32
N ARG A 436 21.48 25.84 -11.50
CA ARG A 436 21.14 27.27 -11.70
C ARG A 436 19.64 27.56 -11.62
N LYS A 437 18.78 26.54 -11.72
CA LYS A 437 17.31 26.63 -11.65
C LYS A 437 16.79 25.94 -10.38
N MET A 438 15.75 26.47 -9.74
CA MET A 438 15.01 25.62 -8.77
C MET A 438 14.11 24.70 -9.57
N MET A 439 14.44 23.42 -9.63
CA MET A 439 13.50 22.48 -10.23
C MET A 439 12.23 22.40 -9.37
N PRO A 440 11.03 22.36 -9.98
CA PRO A 440 9.83 22.04 -9.21
C PRO A 440 10.02 20.66 -8.56
N PRO A 441 9.34 20.39 -7.44
CA PRO A 441 9.35 19.07 -6.81
C PRO A 441 8.98 17.98 -7.82
N SER A 442 9.55 16.79 -7.65
CA SER A 442 9.17 15.64 -8.45
C SER A 442 7.68 15.35 -8.30
N SER A 443 7.05 14.90 -9.38
CA SER A 443 5.68 14.38 -9.39
C SER A 443 5.44 13.41 -8.23
N THR A 444 4.37 13.67 -7.49
CA THR A 444 3.85 12.83 -6.41
C THR A 444 2.80 11.84 -6.92
N TRP A 445 2.47 11.92 -8.21
CA TRP A 445 1.54 11.03 -8.90
C TRP A 445 2.30 9.89 -9.58
N ASP A 446 1.97 8.65 -9.23
CA ASP A 446 2.52 7.47 -9.92
C ASP A 446 2.09 7.40 -11.39
N LYS A 447 3.05 7.58 -12.31
CA LYS A 447 2.86 7.50 -13.77
C LYS A 447 2.44 6.12 -14.27
N LYS A 448 2.54 5.08 -13.42
CA LYS A 448 2.13 3.70 -13.70
C LYS A 448 0.81 3.35 -13.02
N VAL A 449 0.14 4.31 -12.40
CA VAL A 449 -1.21 4.16 -11.87
C VAL A 449 -2.15 5.07 -12.67
N ARG A 450 -3.22 4.48 -13.19
CA ARG A 450 -4.39 5.21 -13.68
C ARG A 450 -5.30 5.43 -12.47
N TYR A 451 -5.33 6.66 -11.97
CA TYR A 451 -6.18 7.01 -10.84
C TYR A 451 -7.65 6.90 -11.25
N MET A 452 -8.40 6.09 -10.50
CA MET A 452 -9.81 5.83 -10.75
C MET A 452 -10.57 5.67 -9.43
N ALA A 453 -11.73 6.30 -9.32
CA ALA A 453 -12.68 6.20 -8.23
C ALA A 453 -13.60 4.97 -8.40
N ILE A 454 -12.98 3.80 -8.57
CA ILE A 454 -13.69 2.53 -8.82
C ILE A 454 -14.67 2.27 -7.68
N GLY A 455 -15.95 2.02 -8.02
CA GLY A 455 -17.01 1.73 -7.06
C GLY A 455 -17.53 2.94 -6.27
N LYS A 456 -17.08 4.17 -6.57
CA LYS A 456 -17.61 5.40 -5.97
C LYS A 456 -19.09 5.59 -6.36
N PRO A 457 -20.02 5.77 -5.41
CA PRO A 457 -21.41 6.10 -5.73
C PRO A 457 -21.50 7.39 -6.55
N GLY A 458 -22.22 7.36 -7.69
CA GLY A 458 -22.29 8.50 -8.61
C GLY A 458 -21.04 8.71 -9.47
N GLY A 459 -20.07 7.80 -9.41
CA GLY A 459 -18.82 7.87 -10.17
C GLY A 459 -18.02 9.13 -9.85
N VAL A 460 -17.36 9.71 -10.86
CA VAL A 460 -16.55 10.93 -10.71
C VAL A 460 -17.40 12.10 -10.20
N GLN A 461 -18.66 12.20 -10.64
CA GLN A 461 -19.59 13.28 -10.27
C GLN A 461 -20.26 13.09 -8.90
N GLY A 462 -20.00 11.99 -8.20
CA GLY A 462 -20.56 11.77 -6.87
C GLY A 462 -19.96 12.71 -5.81
N ASN A 463 -20.80 13.30 -4.98
CA ASN A 463 -20.36 14.23 -3.93
C ASN A 463 -19.78 13.51 -2.69
N LEU A 464 -19.94 12.18 -2.60
CA LEU A 464 -19.50 11.35 -1.48
C LEU A 464 -18.69 10.17 -2.01
N ASP A 465 -17.61 9.81 -1.30
CA ASP A 465 -16.81 8.62 -1.58
C ASP A 465 -16.75 7.72 -0.33
N ASP A 466 -17.14 6.45 -0.49
CA ASP A 466 -16.97 5.43 0.55
C ASP A 466 -15.63 4.72 0.32
N VAL A 467 -14.64 5.07 1.14
CA VAL A 467 -13.27 4.57 1.06
C VAL A 467 -13.03 3.49 2.12
N PHE A 468 -12.42 2.37 1.71
CA PHE A 468 -12.12 1.27 2.60
C PHE A 468 -10.65 1.24 3.02
N LEU A 469 -10.42 0.99 4.31
CA LEU A 469 -9.11 0.79 4.91
C LEU A 469 -9.10 -0.50 5.72
N VAL A 470 -8.13 -1.37 5.44
CA VAL A 470 -7.81 -2.54 6.28
C VAL A 470 -6.72 -2.13 7.26
N SER A 471 -7.09 -2.05 8.53
CA SER A 471 -6.23 -1.68 9.63
C SER A 471 -5.67 -2.94 10.29
N CYS A 472 -4.36 -3.13 10.25
CA CYS A 472 -3.68 -4.26 10.92
C CYS A 472 -2.80 -3.79 12.10
N LEU A 473 -2.97 -4.45 13.25
CA LEU A 473 -2.19 -4.29 14.47
C LEU A 473 -1.94 -5.64 15.11
N ASN A 474 -0.72 -5.87 15.61
CA ASN A 474 -0.34 -7.18 16.16
C ASN A 474 -0.67 -8.27 15.12
N HIS A 475 -1.38 -9.34 15.51
CA HIS A 475 -1.96 -10.37 14.64
C HIS A 475 -3.46 -10.17 14.37
N HIS A 476 -3.97 -8.95 14.55
CA HIS A 476 -5.37 -8.62 14.38
C HIS A 476 -5.58 -7.68 13.19
N ILE A 477 -6.77 -7.77 12.60
CA ILE A 477 -7.22 -6.85 11.56
C ILE A 477 -8.57 -6.24 11.91
N SER A 478 -8.80 -5.02 11.47
CA SER A 478 -10.06 -4.30 11.59
C SER A 478 -10.34 -3.58 10.29
N PHE A 479 -11.60 -3.48 9.90
CA PHE A 479 -12.01 -2.83 8.66
C PHE A 479 -12.63 -1.48 8.97
N LEU A 480 -12.21 -0.47 8.22
CA LEU A 480 -12.74 0.88 8.29
C LEU A 480 -13.38 1.26 6.96
N ARG A 481 -14.58 1.82 7.01
CA ARG A 481 -15.22 2.53 5.91
C ARG A 481 -15.24 4.00 6.29
N GLY A 482 -14.58 4.85 5.51
CA GLY A 482 -14.66 6.30 5.65
C GLY A 482 -15.55 6.87 4.55
N ARG A 483 -16.64 7.55 4.93
CA ARG A 483 -17.44 8.34 4.00
C ARG A 483 -16.91 9.76 3.97
N VAL A 484 -16.27 10.12 2.87
CA VAL A 484 -15.57 11.40 2.67
C VAL A 484 -16.36 12.24 1.69
N GLY A 485 -16.67 13.48 2.06
CA GLY A 485 -17.32 14.44 1.17
C GLY A 485 -16.36 15.10 0.19
N GLU A 486 -16.88 15.54 -0.95
CA GLU A 486 -16.12 16.34 -1.91
C GLU A 486 -15.65 17.66 -1.30
N GLU A 487 -16.49 18.32 -0.48
CA GLU A 487 -16.18 19.60 0.15
C GLU A 487 -14.90 19.57 0.99
N ILE A 488 -14.68 18.52 1.78
CA ILE A 488 -13.47 18.41 2.59
C ILE A 488 -12.23 18.22 1.69
N LEU A 489 -12.36 17.52 0.56
CA LEU A 489 -11.26 17.37 -0.40
C LEU A 489 -10.94 18.69 -1.11
N GLU A 490 -11.95 19.48 -1.50
CA GLU A 490 -11.77 20.82 -2.07
C GLU A 490 -11.12 21.79 -1.07
N ILE A 491 -11.48 21.71 0.22
CA ILE A 491 -10.85 22.49 1.28
C ILE A 491 -9.38 22.09 1.45
N LEU A 492 -9.09 20.79 1.50
CA LEU A 492 -7.72 20.30 1.59
C LEU A 492 -6.90 20.65 0.34
N ASP A 493 -7.51 20.73 -0.85
CA ASP A 493 -6.83 21.15 -2.08
C ASP A 493 -6.74 22.68 -2.25
N GLY A 494 -7.27 23.45 -1.29
CA GLY A 494 -7.20 24.92 -1.29
C GLY A 494 -8.14 25.59 -2.31
N GLU A 495 -9.07 24.81 -2.89
CA GLU A 495 -10.10 25.29 -3.82
C GLU A 495 -11.23 26.02 -3.07
N LYS A 496 -11.49 25.63 -1.81
CA LYS A 496 -12.45 26.29 -0.91
C LYS A 496 -11.80 26.64 0.43
N VAL A 497 -12.18 27.78 1.00
CA VAL A 497 -11.75 28.20 2.36
C VAL A 497 -12.54 27.44 3.44
N GLY A 498 -13.77 27.03 3.12
CA GLY A 498 -14.69 26.38 4.05
C GLY A 498 -15.47 27.35 4.93
N GLU A 499 -15.72 28.59 4.47
CA GLU A 499 -16.47 29.64 5.20
C GLU A 499 -17.95 29.32 5.45
N GLY A 500 -18.54 28.42 4.66
CA GLY A 500 -19.89 27.92 4.90
C GLY A 500 -19.96 26.87 6.01
N GLY A 501 -18.84 26.24 6.36
CA GLY A 501 -18.77 24.94 7.04
C GLY A 501 -18.66 23.79 6.04
N TYR A 502 -18.63 22.55 6.54
CA TYR A 502 -18.56 21.33 5.73
C TYR A 502 -19.16 20.13 6.46
N GLY A 503 -19.61 19.15 5.69
CA GLY A 503 -20.08 17.87 6.21
C GLY A 503 -18.98 17.08 6.93
N ARG A 504 -19.35 16.35 7.98
CA ARG A 504 -18.43 15.47 8.71
C ARG A 504 -17.96 14.28 7.88
N THR A 505 -16.77 13.76 8.21
CA THR A 505 -16.28 12.46 7.72
C THR A 505 -16.66 11.37 8.72
N VAL A 506 -17.55 10.47 8.32
CA VAL A 506 -17.99 9.34 9.15
C VAL A 506 -17.12 8.12 8.89
N ILE A 507 -16.59 7.52 9.96
CA ILE A 507 -15.74 6.33 9.90
C ILE A 507 -16.41 5.21 10.70
N TRP A 508 -16.85 4.15 10.02
CA TRP A 508 -17.34 2.94 10.66
C TRP A 508 -16.18 1.96 10.81
N ARG A 509 -15.93 1.48 12.02
CA ARG A 509 -14.87 0.51 12.33
C ARG A 509 -15.49 -0.77 12.85
N THR A 510 -15.11 -1.91 12.29
CA THR A 510 -15.48 -3.23 12.84
C THR A 510 -14.73 -3.52 14.15
N LYS A 511 -15.10 -4.61 14.84
CA LYS A 511 -14.23 -5.20 15.87
C LYS A 511 -12.84 -5.56 15.29
N TRP A 512 -11.88 -5.81 16.18
CA TRP A 512 -10.59 -6.41 15.82
C TRP A 512 -10.74 -7.92 15.72
N TYR A 513 -10.45 -8.47 14.54
CA TYR A 513 -10.48 -9.89 14.22
C TYR A 513 -9.12 -10.51 14.48
N ASP A 514 -9.08 -11.56 15.31
CA ASP A 514 -7.87 -12.29 15.65
C ASP A 514 -7.53 -13.33 14.56
N LEU A 515 -6.43 -13.11 13.83
CA LEU A 515 -6.03 -14.01 12.74
C LEU A 515 -5.51 -15.36 13.22
N PHE A 516 -5.37 -15.64 14.51
CA PHE A 516 -5.15 -17.01 15.00
C PHE A 516 -6.45 -17.81 15.12
N LYS A 517 -7.61 -17.16 15.25
CA LYS A 517 -8.90 -17.83 15.43
C LYS A 517 -9.59 -18.06 14.09
N LYS A 518 -10.09 -19.28 13.88
CA LYS A 518 -10.73 -19.68 12.62
C LYS A 518 -12.02 -18.90 12.36
N GLU A 519 -12.80 -18.63 13.41
CA GLU A 519 -14.07 -17.91 13.33
C GLU A 519 -13.84 -16.47 12.86
N ASP A 520 -12.88 -15.78 13.49
CA ASP A 520 -12.53 -14.40 13.15
C ASP A 520 -11.93 -14.29 11.74
N ARG A 521 -11.16 -15.29 11.27
CA ARG A 521 -10.68 -15.33 9.87
C ARG A 521 -11.81 -15.41 8.87
N VAL A 522 -12.80 -16.27 9.13
CA VAL A 522 -13.93 -16.49 8.23
C VAL A 522 -14.80 -15.25 8.18
N GLU A 523 -15.15 -14.66 9.33
CA GLU A 523 -15.92 -13.42 9.40
C GLU A 523 -15.17 -12.25 8.73
N ALA A 524 -13.86 -12.12 8.95
CA ALA A 524 -13.05 -11.12 8.27
C ALA A 524 -12.99 -11.35 6.75
N MET A 525 -12.92 -12.61 6.30
CA MET A 525 -12.95 -12.95 4.87
C MET A 525 -14.29 -12.56 4.22
N GLN A 526 -15.42 -12.73 4.93
CA GLN A 526 -16.74 -12.27 4.47
C GLN A 526 -16.77 -10.76 4.24
N ILE A 527 -16.23 -9.98 5.17
CA ILE A 527 -16.14 -8.51 5.03
C ILE A 527 -15.28 -8.15 3.81
N ILE A 528 -14.13 -8.80 3.63
CA ILE A 528 -13.28 -8.58 2.45
C ILE A 528 -14.04 -8.89 1.17
N TRP A 529 -14.74 -10.02 1.12
CA TRP A 529 -15.56 -10.39 -0.01
C TRP A 529 -16.59 -9.31 -0.32
N GLY A 530 -17.25 -8.79 0.71
CA GLY A 530 -18.20 -7.68 0.60
C GLY A 530 -17.58 -6.38 0.11
N ILE A 531 -16.42 -5.98 0.63
CA ILE A 531 -15.67 -4.80 0.16
C ILE A 531 -15.33 -4.94 -1.33
N MET A 532 -14.82 -6.11 -1.73
CA MET A 532 -14.45 -6.36 -3.12
C MET A 532 -15.67 -6.41 -4.03
N ALA A 533 -16.74 -7.11 -3.62
CA ALA A 533 -17.97 -7.22 -4.38
C ALA A 533 -18.66 -5.87 -4.55
N TRP A 534 -18.74 -5.06 -3.49
CA TRP A 534 -19.24 -3.69 -3.56
C TRP A 534 -18.33 -2.85 -4.45
N GLY A 535 -17.04 -2.74 -4.15
CA GLY A 535 -16.12 -1.86 -4.86
C GLY A 535 -15.97 -2.20 -6.34
N MET A 536 -16.04 -3.48 -6.70
CA MET A 536 -15.88 -3.96 -8.08
C MET A 536 -17.20 -4.19 -8.82
N ARG A 537 -18.35 -3.84 -8.24
CA ARG A 537 -19.66 -3.99 -8.91
C ARG A 537 -19.69 -3.31 -10.28
N GLY A 538 -20.33 -3.95 -11.26
CA GLY A 538 -20.64 -3.31 -12.54
C GLY A 538 -21.55 -2.11 -12.35
N GLU A 539 -21.47 -1.12 -13.25
CA GLU A 539 -22.48 -0.08 -13.31
C GLU A 539 -23.79 -0.71 -13.78
N GLU A 540 -24.85 -0.60 -12.99
CA GLU A 540 -26.19 -0.89 -13.47
C GLU A 540 -26.45 0.09 -14.61
N THR A 541 -26.58 -0.43 -15.83
CA THR A 541 -27.15 0.33 -16.93
C THR A 541 -28.57 0.65 -16.47
N ARG A 542 -28.80 1.87 -16.00
CA ARG A 542 -30.16 2.37 -15.82
C ARG A 542 -30.76 2.39 -17.22
N GLU A 543 -31.45 1.31 -17.59
CA GLU A 543 -32.36 1.34 -18.70
C GLU A 543 -33.35 2.46 -18.37
N GLU A 544 -33.18 3.60 -19.03
CA GLU A 544 -34.21 4.62 -19.10
C GLU A 544 -35.44 3.90 -19.63
N LYS A 545 -36.39 3.61 -18.74
CA LYS A 545 -37.75 3.31 -19.14
C LYS A 545 -38.23 4.53 -19.90
N VAL A 546 -38.12 4.48 -21.21
CA VAL A 546 -38.85 5.35 -22.11
C VAL A 546 -40.31 5.05 -21.83
N ASP A 547 -40.95 5.91 -21.04
CA ASP A 547 -42.39 5.97 -20.95
C ASP A 547 -42.89 6.26 -22.38
N GLU A 548 -43.40 5.24 -23.05
CA GLU A 548 -44.26 5.40 -24.21
C GLU A 548 -45.52 6.14 -23.75
N GLY A 549 -45.46 7.46 -23.82
CA GLY A 549 -46.58 8.35 -23.56
C GLY A 549 -47.78 7.92 -24.40
N GLY A 550 -48.86 7.57 -23.71
CA GLY A 550 -50.15 7.27 -24.32
C GLY A 550 -50.64 8.43 -25.18
N GLN A 551 -50.94 8.14 -26.44
CA GLN A 551 -51.73 9.00 -27.30
C GLN A 551 -53.14 9.17 -26.73
N GLU A 552 -53.41 10.32 -26.11
CA GLU A 552 -54.78 10.81 -25.91
C GLU A 552 -55.39 11.18 -27.27
N LYS A 553 -56.38 10.41 -27.70
CA LYS A 553 -57.33 10.82 -28.75
C LYS A 553 -58.23 11.91 -28.18
N MET A 554 -58.10 13.14 -28.69
CA MET A 554 -59.15 14.15 -28.58
C MET A 554 -60.22 13.87 -29.64
N ASP A 555 -61.38 13.39 -29.21
CA ASP A 555 -62.61 13.49 -29.98
C ASP A 555 -63.17 14.91 -29.83
N MET A 556 -63.12 15.70 -30.91
CA MET A 556 -63.84 16.97 -31.00
C MET A 556 -65.28 16.70 -31.47
N ASN A 557 -66.23 16.89 -30.55
CA ASN A 557 -67.62 17.20 -30.88
C ASN A 557 -67.82 18.72 -30.74
N LYS A 558 -67.82 19.44 -31.87
CA LYS A 558 -68.77 20.51 -32.24
C LYS A 558 -68.35 21.20 -33.55
#